data_AF-A0A7R7ABP8-F1
#
_entry.id   AF-A0A7R7ABP8-F1
#
_cell.length_a   1.000
_cell.length_b   1.000
_cell.length_c   1.000
_cell.angle_alpha   90.00
_cell.angle_beta   90.00
_cell.angle_gamma   90.00
#
_symmetry.space_group_name_H-M   'P 1'
#
loop_
_entity.id
_entity.type
_entity.pdbx_description
1 polymer ?
#
loop_
_entity_poly.entity_id
_entity_poly.type
_entity_poly.pdbx_seq_one_letter_code
_entity_poly.pdbx_strand_id
1 'polypeptide(L)' 'MKLVKEVRVENVILFQNKPMIVLRSDIHRSCRNDFTYKWKIKNILTNKFIKNIFRGDKKINVIIFKKNQ' A
#
# COMPACT_ATOMS: atom_id res chain seq x y z
N MET A 1 -11.97 -3.28 -2.86
CA MET A 1 -11.08 -2.36 -2.11
C MET A 1 -10.69 -3.06 -0.81
N LYS A 2 -9.44 -2.92 -0.34
CA LYS A 2 -8.99 -3.47 0.96
C LYS A 2 -8.69 -2.35 1.95
N LEU A 3 -8.70 -2.65 3.24
CA LEU A 3 -8.20 -1.71 4.24
C LEU A 3 -6.67 -1.66 4.18
N VAL A 4 -6.09 -0.50 4.50
CA VAL A 4 -4.61 -0.34 4.57
C VAL A 4 -3.98 -1.37 5.49
N LYS A 5 -4.62 -1.69 6.62
CA LYS A 5 -4.15 -2.72 7.56
C LYS A 5 -4.06 -4.14 6.97
N GLU A 6 -4.74 -4.41 5.86
CA GLU A 6 -4.78 -5.70 5.17
C GLU A 6 -3.80 -5.79 3.99
N VAL A 7 -3.19 -4.67 3.60
CA VAL A 7 -2.23 -4.62 2.49
C VAL A 7 -0.87 -5.11 3.00
N ARG A 8 -0.28 -6.06 2.27
CA ARG A 8 1.04 -6.63 2.55
C ARG A 8 2.08 -6.08 1.59
N VAL A 9 3.34 -6.32 1.93
CA VAL A 9 4.46 -6.14 0.98
C VAL A 9 4.20 -6.99 -0.26
N GLU A 10 4.69 -6.53 -1.41
CA GLU A 10 4.51 -7.09 -2.76
C GLU A 10 3.11 -6.92 -3.36
N ASN A 11 2.12 -6.51 -2.58
CA ASN A 11 0.83 -6.12 -3.16
C ASN A 11 1.01 -4.91 -4.09
N VAL A 12 0.30 -4.96 -5.21
CA VAL A 12 0.18 -3.83 -6.12
C VAL A 12 -1.08 -3.04 -5.79
N ILE A 13 -0.91 -1.74 -5.64
CA ILE A 13 -1.97 -0.78 -5.31
C ILE A 13 -2.09 0.26 -6.40
N LEU A 14 -3.29 0.81 -6.56
CA LEU A 14 -3.49 2.03 -7.34
C LEU A 14 -3.34 3.24 -6.41
N PHE A 15 -2.34 4.08 -6.68
CA PHE A 15 -2.11 5.30 -5.93
C PHE A 15 -1.91 6.47 -6.90
N GLN A 16 -2.74 7.52 -6.78
CA GLN A 16 -2.78 8.66 -7.71
C GLN A 16 -2.90 8.22 -9.19
N ASN A 17 -3.82 7.28 -9.47
CA ASN A 17 -3.99 6.65 -10.79
C ASN A 17 -2.76 5.94 -11.36
N LYS A 18 -1.72 5.67 -10.55
CA LYS A 18 -0.52 4.96 -10.97
C LYS A 18 -0.42 3.62 -10.26
N PRO A 19 -0.07 2.53 -10.96
CA PRO A 19 0.13 1.23 -10.35
C PRO A 19 1.48 1.21 -9.61
N MET A 20 1.42 0.91 -8.32
CA MET A 20 2.56 0.98 -7.40
C MET A 20 2.67 -0.34 -6.61
N ILE A 21 3.87 -0.87 -6.47
CA ILE A 21 4.13 -2.03 -5.61
C ILE A 21 4.57 -1.58 -4.21
N VAL A 22 4.02 -2.20 -3.17
CA VAL A 22 4.44 -1.97 -1.79
C VAL A 22 5.72 -2.75 -1.51
N LEU A 23 6.81 -2.07 -1.18
CA LEU A 23 8.11 -2.72 -0.93
C LEU A 23 8.46 -2.83 0.56
N ARG A 24 7.93 -1.93 1.37
CA ARG A 24 8.12 -1.95 2.82
C ARG A 24 6.91 -1.32 3.49
N SER A 25 6.53 -1.85 4.65
CA SER A 25 5.47 -1.31 5.48
C SER A 25 5.91 -1.26 6.94
N ASP A 26 6.14 -0.05 7.45
CA ASP A 26 6.44 0.19 8.86
C ASP A 26 5.16 0.62 9.59
N ILE A 27 4.79 -0.11 10.63
CA ILE A 27 3.55 0.11 11.39
C ILE A 27 3.89 0.91 12.64
N HIS A 28 3.16 2.00 12.87
CA HIS A 28 3.28 2.83 14.07
C HIS A 28 1.93 2.87 14.78
N ARG A 29 1.92 2.56 16.07
CA ARG A 29 0.72 2.68 16.90
C ARG A 29 0.41 4.16 17.15
N SER A 30 -0.77 4.59 16.75
CA SER A 30 -1.35 5.89 17.12
C SER A 30 -2.20 5.72 18.39
N CYS A 31 -2.75 6.80 18.93
CA CYS A 31 -3.45 6.77 20.21
C CYS A 31 -4.67 5.82 20.22
N ARG A 32 -4.89 5.19 21.39
CA ARG A 32 -5.92 4.19 21.74
C ARG A 32 -5.95 2.96 20.82
N ASN A 33 -6.54 3.03 19.62
CA ASN A 33 -6.78 1.88 18.73
C ASN A 33 -6.37 2.08 17.26
N ASP A 34 -5.78 3.21 16.89
CA ASP A 34 -5.41 3.48 15.50
C ASP A 34 -3.95 3.09 15.19
N PHE A 35 -3.71 2.64 13.96
CA PHE A 35 -2.37 2.37 13.45
C PHE A 35 -2.12 3.21 12.19
N THR A 36 -0.90 3.73 12.08
CA THR A 36 -0.42 4.38 10.86
C THR A 36 0.62 3.51 10.18
N TYR A 37 0.53 3.42 8.87
CA TYR A 37 1.34 2.57 8.01
C TYR A 37 2.20 3.47 7.14
N LYS A 38 3.50 3.46 7.36
CA LYS A 38 4.47 4.16 6.52
C LYS A 38 4.96 3.19 5.46
N TRP A 39 4.59 3.43 4.22
CA TRP A 39 4.93 2.58 3.09
C TRP A 39 6.05 3.17 2.26
N LYS A 40 7.00 2.32 1.85
CA LYS A 40 7.87 2.57 0.70
C LYS A 40 7.23 1.88 -0.50
N ILE A 41 6.74 2.66 -1.45
CA ILE A 41 6.11 2.17 -2.67
C ILE A 41 6.99 2.48 -3.88
N LYS A 42 6.94 1.63 -4.90
CA LYS A 42 7.66 1.82 -6.17
C LYS A 42 6.66 1.82 -7.32
N ASN A 43 6.79 2.79 -8.21
CA ASN A 43 6.03 2.81 -9.46
C ASN A 43 6.52 1.69 -10.37
N ILE A 44 5.60 0.87 -10.86
CA ILE A 44 5.91 -0.28 -11.71
C ILE A 44 6.36 0.16 -13.11
N LEU A 45 5.84 1.28 -13.61
CA LEU A 45 6.14 1.78 -14.95
C LEU A 45 7.42 2.61 -15.00
N THR A 46 7.66 3.43 -13.98
CA THR A 46 8.76 4.43 -14.00
C THR A 46 9.87 4.13 -13.01
N ASN A 47 9.80 3.03 -12.26
CA ASN A 47 10.73 2.65 -11.20
C ASN A 47 10.97 3.70 -10.09
N LYS A 48 10.15 4.75 -10.02
CA LYS A 48 10.28 5.83 -9.02
C LYS A 48 9.80 5.34 -7.65
N PHE A 49 10.55 5.67 -6.61
CA PHE A 49 10.19 5.36 -5.22
C PHE A 49 9.50 6.55 -4.55
N ILE A 50 8.48 6.27 -3.73
CA ILE A 50 7.77 7.25 -2.93
C ILE A 50 7.57 6.67 -1.53
N LYS A 51 7.59 7.54 -0.51
CA LYS A 51 7.22 7.19 0.86
C LYS A 51 5.93 7.93 1.21
N ASN A 52 4.94 7.20 1.72
CA ASN A 52 3.69 7.81 2.18
C ASN A 52 3.22 7.18 3.48
N ILE A 53 2.43 7.93 4.25
CA ILE A 53 1.83 7.47 5.51
C ILE A 53 0.33 7.36 5.30
N PHE A 54 -0.24 6.23 5.70
CA PHE A 54 -1.67 5.95 5.62
C PHE A 54 -2.22 5.57 6.99
N ARG A 55 -3.48 5.91 7.27
CA ARG A 55 -4.19 5.36 8.43
C ARG A 55 -4.72 3.96 8.10
N GLY A 56 -4.70 3.05 9.06
CA GLY A 56 -5.06 1.64 8.87
C GLY A 56 -6.52 1.40 8.45
N ASP A 57 -7.41 2.33 8.78
CA ASP A 57 -8.85 2.34 8.48
C ASP A 57 -9.17 2.84 7.06
N LYS A 58 -8.21 3.45 6.35
CA LYS A 58 -8.42 3.92 4.97
C LYS A 58 -8.53 2.73 4.01
N LYS A 59 -9.42 2.88 3.02
CA LYS A 59 -9.59 1.90 1.93
C LYS A 59 -8.66 2.23 0.76
N ILE A 60 -8.00 1.21 0.22
CA ILE A 60 -7.12 1.30 -0.94
C ILE A 60 -7.52 0.27 -2.00
N ASN A 61 -7.36 0.65 -3.26
CA ASN A 61 -7.54 -0.25 -4.39
C ASN A 61 -6.29 -1.10 -4.58
N VAL A 62 -6.44 -2.39 -4.31
CA VAL A 62 -5.40 -3.40 -4.55
C VAL A 62 -5.70 -4.04 -5.90
N ILE A 63 -4.69 -4.10 -6.76
CA ILE A 63 -4.73 -4.77 -8.06
C ILE A 63 -4.36 -6.23 -7.82
N ILE A 64 -5.26 -7.15 -8.17
CA ILE A 64 -5.02 -8.59 -8.09
C ILE A 64 -4.67 -9.05 -9.49
N PHE A 65 -3.45 -9.54 -9.69
CA PHE A 65 -3.11 -10.23 -10.92
C PHE A 65 -3.73 -11.62 -10.89
N LYS A 66 -4.64 -11.88 -11.84
CA LYS A 66 -5.03 -13.25 -12.12
C LYS A 66 -3.88 -13.87 -12.91
N LYS A 67 -3.24 -14.89 -12.33
CA LYS A 67 -2.29 -15.71 -13.09
C LYS A 67 -3.14 -16.44 -14.13
N ASN A 68 -3.03 -16.07 -15.39
CA ASN A 68 -3.58 -16.87 -16.47
C ASN A 68 -2.70 -18.12 -16.55
N GLN A 69 -3.30 -19.28 -16.31
CA GLN A 69 -2.70 -20.58 -16.61
C GLN A 69 -2.64 -20.79 -18.11
#